data_AF-A0A1H2W584-F1
#
_entry.id   AF-A0A1H2W584-F1
#
_cell.length_a   1.000
_cell.length_b   1.000
_cell.length_c   1.000
_cell.angle_alpha   90.00
_cell.angle_beta   90.00
_cell.angle_gamma   90.00
#
_symmetry.space_group_name_H-M   'P 1'
#
loop_
_entity.id
_entity.type
_entity.pdbx_description
1 polymer ?
#
loop_
_entity_poly.entity_id
_entity_poly.type
_entity_poly.pdbx_seq_one_letter_code
_entity_poly.pdbx_strand_id
1 'polypeptide(L)'
;MALTRLLAAAVGLVLGATVSADVIKTDNLVVQGNQCLGTDCVSGETFTDHSFVLKENNDRIRWLDTSATTEAVRRNLEGGYLDSELGNSWRVEANESSNGGDNRFYIQLYGTDKAAVISDGTAPDYDCSDPFNPVVNGTIPAGQPAETMNCQPLVDYARLTSVELSSSANGGVAIGGDSELTNGEVSVGNDSALRRLTQVASAIAQTDVVIKSQMEASLISEQLASADDIEAMLDDIESQIIALELQVFGAPNGGNGGGGAGHWLLFGLLSLLWLRSRRR
;
A
#
# COMPACT_ATOMS: atom_id res chain seq x y z
N MET A 1 20.51 45.29 -82.59
CA MET A 1 19.56 45.74 -81.55
C MET A 1 19.00 44.49 -80.90
N ALA A 2 19.74 43.98 -79.91
CA ALA A 2 19.42 42.80 -79.12
C ALA A 2 19.47 43.24 -77.65
N LEU A 3 18.87 42.44 -76.77
CA LEU A 3 18.50 42.70 -75.37
C LEU A 3 17.10 43.32 -75.23
N THR A 4 16.13 42.75 -74.53
CA THR A 4 16.13 41.60 -73.61
C THR A 4 14.66 41.24 -73.36
N ARG A 5 14.20 40.11 -73.89
CA ARG A 5 13.02 39.39 -73.40
C ARG A 5 13.53 38.37 -72.39
N LEU A 6 13.45 38.65 -71.10
CA LEU A 6 13.62 37.68 -70.01
C LEU A 6 13.32 38.37 -68.68
N LEU A 7 12.07 38.27 -68.24
CA LEU A 7 11.68 38.44 -66.84
C LEU A 7 10.40 37.62 -66.62
N ALA A 8 10.54 36.31 -66.84
CA ALA A 8 9.65 35.30 -66.30
C ALA A 8 10.39 34.63 -65.14
N ALA A 9 9.65 34.27 -64.09
CA ALA A 9 10.10 33.62 -62.85
C ALA A 9 10.77 34.53 -61.81
N ALA A 10 10.03 35.53 -61.31
CA ALA A 10 10.16 35.89 -59.90
C ALA A 10 9.56 34.73 -59.07
N VAL A 11 10.45 33.89 -58.60
CA VAL A 11 10.24 32.75 -57.72
C VAL A 11 9.37 33.16 -56.54
N GLY A 12 8.10 32.74 -56.56
CA GLY A 12 7.24 32.72 -55.38
C GLY A 12 7.76 31.65 -54.43
N LEU A 13 8.75 32.00 -53.62
CA LEU A 13 9.18 31.18 -52.49
C LEU A 13 8.09 31.28 -51.43
N VAL A 14 7.05 30.45 -51.58
CA VAL A 14 6.05 30.25 -50.54
C VAL A 14 6.81 29.65 -49.35
N LEU A 15 7.03 30.46 -48.33
CA LEU A 15 7.35 30.00 -46.99
C LEU A 15 6.19 29.09 -46.57
N GLY A 16 6.38 27.78 -46.73
CA GLY A 16 5.42 26.78 -46.29
C GLY A 16 5.32 26.84 -44.77
N ALA A 17 4.33 27.57 -44.26
CA ALA A 17 3.97 27.47 -42.86
C ALA A 17 3.57 26.02 -42.59
N THR A 18 4.20 25.40 -41.59
CA THR A 18 3.77 24.10 -41.09
C THR A 18 2.40 24.27 -40.44
N VAL A 19 1.34 23.98 -41.17
CA VAL A 19 0.00 23.84 -40.60
C VAL A 19 -0.04 22.49 -39.89
N SER A 20 -0.07 22.52 -38.56
CA SER A 20 -0.41 21.34 -37.77
C SER A 20 -1.91 21.36 -37.52
N ALA A 21 -2.61 20.32 -37.96
CA ALA A 21 -4.03 20.11 -37.70
C ALA A 21 -4.20 18.71 -37.15
N ASP A 22 -5.16 18.55 -36.23
CA ASP A 22 -5.49 17.26 -35.66
C ASP A 22 -5.97 16.30 -36.76
N VAL A 23 -5.40 15.11 -36.80
CA VAL A 23 -5.76 14.09 -37.78
C VAL A 23 -6.76 13.12 -37.13
N ILE A 24 -8.04 13.30 -37.42
CA ILE A 24 -9.08 12.37 -37.00
C ILE A 24 -9.15 11.20 -38.00
N LYS A 25 -8.98 9.98 -37.50
CA LYS A 25 -9.23 8.74 -38.27
C LYS A 25 -10.65 8.27 -37.93
N THR A 26 -11.57 8.38 -38.89
CA THR A 26 -13.00 8.08 -38.71
C THR A 26 -13.30 6.58 -38.64
N ASP A 27 -12.36 5.74 -39.04
CA ASP A 27 -12.42 4.28 -38.96
C ASP A 27 -11.10 3.77 -38.35
N ASN A 28 -10.73 2.52 -38.61
CA ASN A 28 -9.53 1.90 -38.06
C ASN A 28 -8.22 2.51 -38.60
N LEU A 29 -7.25 2.69 -37.69
CA LEU A 29 -5.84 2.87 -38.06
C LEU A 29 -5.11 1.53 -37.88
N VAL A 30 -4.80 0.87 -38.99
CA VAL A 30 -4.03 -0.38 -38.98
C VAL A 30 -2.60 -0.09 -39.40
N VAL A 31 -1.66 -0.26 -38.47
CA VAL A 31 -0.22 -0.13 -38.73
C VAL A 31 0.38 -1.53 -38.88
N GLN A 32 1.05 -1.80 -40.00
CA GLN A 32 1.82 -3.02 -40.23
C GLN A 32 3.29 -2.75 -39.95
N GLY A 33 3.89 -3.45 -38.99
CA GLY A 33 5.25 -3.22 -38.51
C GLY A 33 5.24 -2.60 -37.11
N ASN A 34 6.18 -1.69 -36.84
CA ASN A 34 6.36 -1.10 -35.51
C ASN A 34 6.00 0.38 -35.51
N GLN A 35 5.53 0.88 -34.37
CA GLN A 35 5.13 2.28 -34.19
C GLN A 35 5.77 2.87 -32.95
N CYS A 36 6.31 4.09 -33.07
CA CYS A 36 6.66 4.93 -31.94
C CYS A 36 5.67 6.10 -31.86
N LEU A 37 5.17 6.38 -30.65
CA LEU A 37 4.37 7.56 -30.34
C LEU A 37 5.07 8.39 -29.26
N GLY A 38 5.07 9.71 -29.44
CA GLY A 38 5.74 10.66 -28.54
C GLY A 38 6.68 11.58 -29.31
N THR A 39 7.07 12.69 -28.67
CA THR A 39 7.91 13.72 -29.30
C THR A 39 9.36 13.29 -29.49
N ASP A 40 9.78 12.23 -28.80
CA ASP A 40 11.19 11.80 -28.77
C ASP A 40 11.46 10.59 -29.70
N CYS A 41 10.44 10.19 -30.46
CA CYS A 41 10.56 9.24 -31.57
C CYS A 41 11.43 9.85 -32.68
N VAL A 42 12.35 9.06 -33.25
CA VAL A 42 13.29 9.55 -34.27
C VAL A 42 13.26 8.70 -35.54
N SER A 43 13.56 9.33 -36.68
CA SER A 43 13.60 8.63 -37.96
C SER A 43 14.73 7.60 -38.00
N GLY A 44 14.42 6.37 -38.39
CA GLY A 44 15.38 5.27 -38.50
C GLY A 44 15.70 4.57 -37.19
N GLU A 45 14.92 4.78 -36.12
CA GLU A 45 15.09 4.03 -34.88
C GLU A 45 14.82 2.53 -35.07
N THR A 46 15.55 1.72 -34.30
CA THR A 46 15.47 0.26 -34.38
C THR A 46 14.54 -0.26 -33.30
N PHE A 47 13.62 -1.14 -33.68
CA PHE A 47 12.58 -1.72 -32.83
C PHE A 47 12.90 -3.17 -32.48
N THR A 48 14.12 -3.41 -31.98
CA THR A 48 14.58 -4.76 -31.62
C THR A 48 13.73 -5.26 -30.45
N ASP A 49 12.77 -6.15 -30.75
CA ASP A 49 11.84 -6.80 -29.79
C ASP A 49 10.64 -5.96 -29.29
N HIS A 50 10.33 -4.83 -29.94
CA HIS A 50 9.17 -3.99 -29.57
C HIS A 50 8.33 -3.62 -30.80
N SER A 51 7.02 -3.90 -30.78
CA SER A 51 6.11 -3.49 -31.86
C SER A 51 5.49 -2.10 -31.65
N PHE A 52 5.44 -1.65 -30.41
CA PHE A 52 4.86 -0.37 -30.02
C PHE A 52 5.72 0.25 -28.92
N VAL A 53 6.15 1.49 -29.14
CA VAL A 53 6.99 2.24 -28.21
C VAL A 53 6.32 3.57 -27.92
N LEU A 54 6.10 3.87 -26.65
CA LEU A 54 5.81 5.22 -26.18
C LEU A 54 7.14 5.85 -25.78
N LYS A 55 7.43 7.05 -26.27
CA LYS A 55 8.73 7.69 -26.06
C LYS A 55 8.59 9.20 -25.97
N GLU A 56 8.51 9.64 -24.73
CA GLU A 56 8.44 11.04 -24.33
C GLU A 56 8.83 11.15 -22.85
N ASN A 57 9.00 12.38 -22.34
CA ASN A 57 9.35 12.63 -20.93
C ASN A 57 8.26 12.21 -19.92
N ASN A 58 7.16 11.58 -20.36
CA ASN A 58 6.10 10.99 -19.54
C ASN A 58 5.13 10.19 -20.42
N ASP A 59 5.06 8.88 -20.23
CA ASP A 59 4.13 8.06 -21.02
C ASP A 59 2.82 7.90 -20.25
N ARG A 60 1.72 8.41 -20.84
CA ARG A 60 0.39 8.36 -20.23
C ARG A 60 -0.64 7.82 -21.21
N ILE A 61 -1.28 6.73 -20.82
CA ILE A 61 -2.42 6.18 -21.56
C ILE A 61 -3.67 6.42 -20.72
N ARG A 62 -4.69 7.04 -21.32
CA ARG A 62 -5.99 7.28 -20.67
C ARG A 62 -7.09 6.52 -21.39
N TRP A 63 -7.91 5.82 -20.62
CA TRP A 63 -9.20 5.29 -21.05
C TRP A 63 -10.28 6.17 -20.46
N LEU A 64 -11.07 6.80 -21.31
CA LEU A 64 -12.20 7.66 -20.92
C LEU A 64 -13.47 7.05 -21.48
N ASP A 65 -14.34 6.56 -20.59
CA ASP A 65 -15.66 6.06 -20.95
C ASP A 65 -16.71 7.15 -20.66
N THR A 66 -17.12 7.87 -21.70
CA THR A 66 -18.13 8.92 -21.59
C THR A 66 -19.54 8.40 -21.29
N SER A 67 -19.74 7.08 -21.29
CA SER A 67 -21.02 6.43 -20.95
C SER A 67 -21.08 5.90 -19.52
N ALA A 68 -19.94 5.81 -18.83
CA ALA A 68 -19.86 5.34 -17.46
C ALA A 68 -20.39 6.39 -16.46
N THR A 69 -21.02 5.92 -15.39
CA THR A 69 -21.45 6.77 -14.27
C THR A 69 -20.25 7.19 -13.41
N THR A 70 -20.29 8.41 -12.91
CA THR A 70 -19.30 8.96 -11.97
C THR A 70 -19.83 8.95 -10.53
N GLU A 71 -18.90 8.97 -9.58
CA GLU A 71 -19.15 9.13 -8.15
C GLU A 71 -18.39 10.36 -7.63
N ALA A 72 -19.05 11.15 -6.77
CA ALA A 72 -18.41 12.27 -6.10
C ALA A 72 -17.47 11.76 -5.00
N VAL A 73 -16.19 12.12 -5.09
CA VAL A 73 -15.15 11.67 -4.18
C VAL A 73 -14.39 12.87 -3.64
N ARG A 74 -14.18 12.88 -2.31
CA ARG A 74 -13.24 13.78 -1.64
C ARG A 74 -11.87 13.11 -1.53
N ARG A 75 -10.83 13.76 -2.03
CA ARG A 75 -9.44 13.30 -1.91
C ARG A 75 -8.64 14.24 -1.03
N ASN A 76 -8.02 13.66 -0.01
CA ASN A 76 -7.12 14.40 0.86
C ASN A 76 -5.75 14.51 0.16
N LEU A 77 -5.16 15.69 0.26
CA LEU A 77 -3.80 15.99 -0.18
C LEU A 77 -3.07 16.62 0.99
N GLU A 78 -1.76 16.81 0.84
CA GLU A 78 -1.01 17.60 1.80
C GLU A 78 -1.53 19.05 1.82
N GLY A 79 -1.90 19.55 3.00
CA GLY A 79 -2.41 20.91 3.18
C GLY A 79 -3.89 21.11 2.84
N GLY A 80 -4.62 20.08 2.40
CA GLY A 80 -6.00 20.29 1.96
C GLY A 80 -6.71 19.06 1.42
N TYR A 81 -7.83 19.31 0.75
CA TYR A 81 -8.61 18.30 0.06
C TYR A 81 -9.18 18.85 -1.25
N LEU A 82 -9.51 17.97 -2.19
CA LEU A 82 -10.27 18.33 -3.38
C LEU A 82 -11.52 17.46 -3.47
N ASP A 83 -12.60 18.04 -3.98
CA ASP A 83 -13.82 17.34 -4.30
C ASP A 83 -13.96 17.26 -5.83
N SER A 84 -14.18 16.06 -6.35
CA SER A 84 -14.30 15.83 -7.80
C SER A 84 -15.11 14.56 -8.10
N GLU A 85 -15.24 14.23 -9.38
CA GLU A 85 -15.92 13.05 -9.86
C GLU A 85 -14.91 12.01 -10.38
N LEU A 86 -15.08 10.75 -9.98
CA LEU A 86 -14.28 9.60 -10.42
C LEU A 86 -15.17 8.46 -10.92
N GLY A 87 -14.61 7.55 -11.73
CA GLY A 87 -15.26 6.31 -12.15
C GLY A 87 -15.37 6.10 -13.66
N ASN A 88 -15.31 7.19 -14.44
CA ASN A 88 -15.41 7.15 -15.90
C ASN A 88 -14.06 7.21 -16.62
N SER A 89 -12.95 7.37 -15.89
CA SER A 89 -11.63 7.56 -16.48
C SER A 89 -10.53 6.84 -15.70
N TRP A 90 -9.74 6.07 -16.44
CA TRP A 90 -8.57 5.33 -15.97
C TRP A 90 -7.33 5.86 -16.67
N ARG A 91 -6.22 5.91 -15.94
CA ARG A 91 -4.91 6.26 -16.48
C ARG A 91 -3.88 5.23 -16.05
N VAL A 92 -3.03 4.86 -17.01
CA VAL A 92 -1.75 4.22 -16.74
C VAL A 92 -0.66 5.24 -17.04
N GLU A 93 0.32 5.31 -16.15
CA GLU A 93 1.36 6.32 -16.18
C GLU A 93 2.71 5.71 -15.83
N ALA A 94 3.72 6.03 -16.63
CA ALA A 94 5.12 5.73 -16.34
C ALA A 94 5.86 7.04 -16.05
N ASN A 95 6.48 7.08 -14.87
CA ASN A 95 7.07 8.26 -14.24
C ASN A 95 6.03 9.26 -13.74
N GLU A 96 6.24 9.80 -12.53
CA GLU A 96 5.23 10.62 -11.85
C GLU A 96 4.97 11.98 -12.50
N SER A 97 6.02 12.62 -13.01
CA SER A 97 5.94 14.01 -13.47
C SER A 97 6.34 14.17 -14.92
N SER A 98 6.02 15.32 -15.51
CA SER A 98 6.38 15.64 -16.88
C SER A 98 7.87 15.91 -17.11
N ASN A 99 8.64 16.13 -16.03
CA ASN A 99 10.08 16.31 -16.09
C ASN A 99 10.69 16.06 -14.70
N GLY A 100 11.41 14.95 -14.53
CA GLY A 100 11.89 14.50 -13.23
C GLY A 100 10.79 13.83 -12.39
N GLY A 101 10.98 13.77 -11.07
CA GLY A 101 10.08 13.06 -10.16
C GLY A 101 10.40 11.56 -10.05
N ASP A 102 9.49 10.83 -9.40
CA ASP A 102 9.72 9.42 -9.13
C ASP A 102 9.53 8.57 -10.39
N ASN A 103 10.51 7.71 -10.66
CA ASN A 103 10.39 6.68 -11.68
C ASN A 103 9.53 5.54 -11.09
N ARG A 104 8.24 5.58 -11.38
CA ARG A 104 7.25 4.62 -10.89
C ARG A 104 6.22 4.35 -11.96
N PHE A 105 5.56 3.20 -11.86
CA PHE A 105 4.47 2.84 -12.76
C PHE A 105 3.15 2.80 -11.98
N TYR A 106 2.13 3.47 -12.53
CA TYR A 106 0.86 3.68 -11.85
C TYR A 106 -0.30 3.15 -12.68
N ILE A 107 -1.27 2.55 -11.99
CA ILE A 107 -2.62 2.28 -12.50
C ILE A 107 -3.59 2.99 -11.58
N GLN A 108 -4.32 3.96 -12.11
CA GLN A 108 -5.10 4.88 -11.30
C GLN A 108 -6.43 5.27 -11.96
N LEU A 109 -7.46 5.44 -11.14
CA LEU A 109 -8.63 6.23 -11.53
C LEU A 109 -8.21 7.69 -11.57
N TYR A 110 -8.67 8.42 -12.57
CA TYR A 110 -8.18 9.77 -12.82
C TYR A 110 -9.30 10.68 -13.31
N GLY A 111 -9.50 11.83 -12.65
CA GLY A 111 -10.54 12.79 -12.98
C GLY A 111 -10.39 13.38 -14.38
N THR A 112 -11.53 13.75 -14.98
CA THR A 112 -11.55 14.39 -16.31
C THR A 112 -11.05 15.82 -16.25
N ASP A 113 -11.40 16.51 -15.17
CA ASP A 113 -11.19 17.94 -14.99
C ASP A 113 -10.39 18.23 -13.71
N LYS A 114 -9.73 19.38 -13.70
CA LYS A 114 -9.05 19.86 -12.50
C LYS A 114 -10.07 20.46 -11.53
N ALA A 115 -9.94 20.11 -10.26
CA ALA A 115 -10.68 20.71 -9.17
C ALA A 115 -9.77 21.67 -8.38
N ALA A 116 -10.37 22.67 -7.75
CA ALA A 116 -9.65 23.50 -6.79
C ALA A 116 -9.29 22.69 -5.55
N VAL A 117 -8.05 22.80 -5.11
CA VAL A 117 -7.63 22.27 -3.81
C VAL A 117 -8.08 23.25 -2.74
N ILE A 118 -8.80 22.76 -1.75
CA ILE A 118 -9.36 23.53 -0.65
C ILE A 118 -8.51 23.27 0.59
N SER A 119 -8.09 24.33 1.27
CA SER A 119 -7.32 24.25 2.51
C SER A 119 -8.11 23.53 3.60
N ASP A 120 -7.43 22.66 4.34
CA ASP A 120 -7.92 22.06 5.58
C ASP A 120 -7.56 22.88 6.83
N GLY A 121 -6.94 24.05 6.64
CA GLY A 121 -6.41 24.93 7.69
C GLY A 121 -4.88 24.85 7.84
N THR A 122 -4.22 23.94 7.11
CA THR A 122 -2.77 23.76 7.15
C THR A 122 -2.05 24.17 5.86
N ALA A 123 -2.77 24.47 4.77
CA ALA A 123 -2.17 24.97 3.54
C ALA A 123 -1.33 26.24 3.81
N PRO A 124 -0.09 26.34 3.27
CA PRO A 124 0.73 27.54 3.39
C PRO A 124 0.04 28.75 2.75
N ASP A 125 0.05 29.89 3.45
CA ASP A 125 -0.30 31.18 2.89
C ASP A 125 0.97 31.86 2.37
N TYR A 126 1.04 32.19 1.09
CA TYR A 126 2.23 32.81 0.49
C TYR A 126 2.05 34.32 0.41
N ASP A 127 3.06 35.08 0.84
CA ASP A 127 3.13 36.51 0.56
C ASP A 127 3.84 36.73 -0.80
N CYS A 128 3.04 37.02 -1.82
CA CYS A 128 3.53 37.29 -3.17
C CYS A 128 3.79 38.76 -3.46
N SER A 129 3.99 39.59 -2.42
CA SER A 129 4.46 40.96 -2.60
C SER A 129 5.79 41.02 -3.36
N ASP A 130 6.65 39.99 -3.22
CA ASP A 130 7.82 39.75 -4.07
C ASP A 130 7.64 38.45 -4.89
N PRO A 131 7.36 38.54 -6.20
CA PRO A 131 7.13 37.38 -7.07
C PRO A 131 8.35 36.46 -7.23
N PHE A 132 9.55 36.91 -6.86
CA PHE A 132 10.79 36.14 -7.04
C PHE A 132 11.26 35.47 -5.74
N ASN A 133 10.66 35.83 -4.60
CA ASN A 133 10.96 35.26 -3.31
C ASN A 133 9.71 35.20 -2.42
N PRO A 134 8.74 34.34 -2.77
CA PRO A 134 7.53 34.19 -1.98
C PRO A 134 7.87 33.63 -0.59
N VAL A 135 7.41 34.31 0.45
CA VAL A 135 7.62 33.91 1.84
C VAL A 135 6.31 33.35 2.39
N VAL A 136 6.38 32.26 3.17
CA VAL A 136 5.19 31.73 3.85
C VAL A 136 4.79 32.66 5.00
N ASN A 137 3.58 33.19 4.94
CA ASN A 137 2.98 34.11 5.90
C ASN A 137 1.80 33.46 6.66
N GLY A 138 2.06 32.30 7.27
CA GLY A 138 1.06 31.56 8.03
C GLY A 138 0.35 30.50 7.20
N THR A 139 -0.91 30.21 7.56
CA THR A 139 -1.73 29.19 6.90
C THR A 139 -3.06 29.75 6.44
N ILE A 140 -3.55 29.22 5.31
CA ILE A 140 -4.85 29.57 4.74
C ILE A 140 -5.94 28.91 5.58
N PRO A 141 -6.97 29.65 6.04
CA PRO A 141 -8.07 29.08 6.81
C PRO A 141 -8.81 27.95 6.08
N ALA A 142 -9.32 26.98 6.85
CA ALA A 142 -10.04 25.85 6.30
C ALA A 142 -11.26 26.28 5.46
N GLY A 143 -11.45 25.65 4.30
CA GLY A 143 -12.54 25.95 3.37
C GLY A 143 -12.25 27.05 2.35
N GLN A 144 -11.11 27.75 2.45
CA GLN A 144 -10.63 28.65 1.40
C GLN A 144 -9.78 27.88 0.38
N PRO A 145 -9.68 28.35 -0.88
CA PRO A 145 -8.79 27.74 -1.87
C PRO A 145 -7.34 27.76 -1.39
N ALA A 146 -6.63 26.64 -1.53
CA ALA A 146 -5.19 26.59 -1.35
C ALA A 146 -4.49 27.32 -2.49
N GLU A 147 -3.25 27.75 -2.26
CA GLU A 147 -2.50 28.56 -3.22
C GLU A 147 -1.14 27.94 -3.55
N THR A 148 -0.68 28.23 -4.76
CA THR A 148 0.70 27.97 -5.19
C THR A 148 1.65 29.04 -4.65
N MET A 149 2.96 28.82 -4.76
CA MET A 149 3.99 29.81 -4.40
C MET A 149 3.84 31.18 -5.08
N ASN A 150 3.03 31.28 -6.14
CA ASN A 150 2.76 32.51 -6.87
C ASN A 150 1.37 33.12 -6.52
N CYS A 151 0.77 32.71 -5.40
CA CYS A 151 -0.55 33.15 -4.92
C CYS A 151 -1.65 32.93 -5.97
N GLN A 152 -1.49 31.89 -6.79
CA GLN A 152 -2.53 31.44 -7.71
C GLN A 152 -3.25 30.25 -7.08
N PRO A 153 -4.57 30.12 -7.27
CA PRO A 153 -5.33 28.98 -6.78
C PRO A 153 -4.69 27.66 -7.22
N LEU A 154 -4.44 26.78 -6.26
CA LEU A 154 -3.94 25.44 -6.53
C LEU A 154 -5.07 24.59 -7.09
N VAL A 155 -4.83 24.00 -8.26
CA VAL A 155 -5.77 23.11 -8.94
C VAL A 155 -5.08 21.81 -9.30
N ASP A 156 -5.76 20.69 -9.07
CA ASP A 156 -5.24 19.36 -9.37
C ASP A 156 -6.35 18.40 -9.84
N TYR A 157 -5.96 17.27 -10.40
CA TYR A 157 -6.87 16.18 -10.73
C TYR A 157 -7.11 15.28 -9.53
N ALA A 158 -8.35 14.87 -9.33
CA ALA A 158 -8.63 13.73 -8.45
C ALA A 158 -7.99 12.47 -9.04
N ARG A 159 -7.18 11.75 -8.27
CA ARG A 159 -6.54 10.51 -8.72
C ARG A 159 -6.50 9.45 -7.64
N LEU A 160 -7.11 8.29 -7.85
CA LEU A 160 -7.02 7.16 -6.91
C LEU A 160 -6.09 6.10 -7.48
N THR A 161 -4.87 6.06 -6.94
CA THR A 161 -3.88 5.05 -7.28
C THR A 161 -4.34 3.70 -6.77
N SER A 162 -4.59 2.78 -7.70
CA SER A 162 -5.03 1.41 -7.39
C SER A 162 -3.86 0.45 -7.34
N VAL A 163 -2.87 0.64 -8.21
CA VAL A 163 -1.62 -0.11 -8.20
C VAL A 163 -0.48 0.85 -8.46
N GLU A 164 0.57 0.72 -7.68
CA GLU A 164 1.83 1.44 -7.85
C GLU A 164 3.00 0.47 -7.79
N LEU A 165 3.90 0.55 -8.76
CA LEU A 165 5.08 -0.30 -8.86
C LEU A 165 6.34 0.55 -8.76
N SER A 166 7.26 0.12 -7.89
CA SER A 166 8.56 0.76 -7.71
C SER A 166 9.50 0.47 -8.89
N SER A 167 10.35 1.43 -9.24
CA SER A 167 11.53 1.19 -10.09
C SER A 167 12.79 0.82 -9.29
N SER A 168 12.70 0.63 -7.97
CA SER A 168 13.87 0.31 -7.14
C SER A 168 14.43 -1.08 -7.47
N ALA A 169 15.72 -1.30 -7.17
CA ALA A 169 16.37 -2.59 -7.42
C ALA A 169 15.78 -3.76 -6.60
N ASN A 170 15.23 -3.45 -5.41
CA ASN A 170 14.54 -4.45 -4.58
C ASN A 170 13.06 -4.61 -4.97
N GLY A 171 12.57 -3.77 -5.89
CA GLY A 171 11.16 -3.70 -6.27
C GLY A 171 10.27 -3.13 -5.16
N GLY A 172 8.98 -3.31 -5.33
CA GLY A 172 7.95 -2.88 -4.39
C GLY A 172 6.63 -2.71 -5.11
N VAL A 173 5.54 -3.09 -4.47
CA VAL A 173 4.19 -3.00 -5.02
C VAL A 173 3.25 -2.47 -3.95
N ALA A 174 2.52 -1.40 -4.24
CA ALA A 174 1.39 -0.96 -3.41
C ALA A 174 0.08 -1.26 -4.13
N ILE A 175 -0.85 -1.92 -3.44
CA ILE A 175 -2.13 -2.38 -4.00
C ILE A 175 -3.29 -1.86 -3.17
N GLY A 176 -4.19 -1.14 -3.85
CA GLY A 176 -5.38 -0.51 -3.28
C GLY A 176 -5.16 0.97 -2.99
N GLY A 177 -6.25 1.73 -3.02
CA GLY A 177 -6.25 3.18 -2.77
C GLY A 177 -5.45 3.59 -1.54
N ASP A 178 -4.64 4.63 -1.67
CA ASP A 178 -3.86 5.21 -0.56
C ASP A 178 -2.89 4.23 0.13
N SER A 179 -2.55 3.09 -0.50
CA SER A 179 -1.51 2.21 0.03
C SER A 179 -0.15 2.84 -0.15
N GLU A 180 0.70 2.72 0.86
CA GLU A 180 2.06 3.27 0.86
C GLU A 180 3.02 2.29 0.19
N LEU A 181 3.83 2.79 -0.75
CA LEU A 181 4.85 1.99 -1.42
C LEU A 181 6.10 1.85 -0.54
N THR A 182 6.46 0.61 -0.24
CA THR A 182 7.66 0.29 0.54
C THR A 182 8.62 -0.58 -0.27
N ASN A 183 9.92 -0.34 -0.10
CA ASN A 183 10.98 -1.00 -0.86
C ASN A 183 11.07 -2.50 -0.52
N GLY A 184 10.95 -3.36 -1.52
CA GLY A 184 11.03 -4.82 -1.35
C GLY A 184 9.78 -5.48 -0.79
N GLU A 185 8.67 -4.75 -0.68
CA GLU A 185 7.44 -5.25 -0.04
C GLU A 185 6.22 -5.15 -0.96
N VAL A 186 5.22 -5.98 -0.67
CA VAL A 186 3.87 -5.86 -1.24
C VAL A 186 2.98 -5.23 -0.17
N SER A 187 2.77 -3.92 -0.27
CA SER A 187 1.90 -3.18 0.62
C SER A 187 0.45 -3.20 0.13
N VAL A 188 -0.47 -3.35 1.07
CA VAL A 188 -1.93 -3.32 0.82
C VAL A 188 -2.62 -2.22 1.61
N GLY A 189 -1.86 -1.26 2.16
CA GLY A 189 -2.39 -0.20 3.01
C GLY A 189 -1.31 0.79 3.44
N ASN A 190 -1.58 1.52 4.52
CA ASN A 190 -0.62 2.39 5.18
C ASN A 190 -0.83 2.32 6.72
N ASP A 191 -0.03 3.05 7.49
CA ASP A 191 -0.10 3.05 8.96
C ASP A 191 -1.46 3.45 9.54
N SER A 192 -2.24 4.25 8.80
CA SER A 192 -3.57 4.71 9.22
C SER A 192 -4.71 3.85 8.67
N ALA A 193 -4.45 3.07 7.61
CA ALA A 193 -5.45 2.31 6.86
C ALA A 193 -4.92 0.94 6.46
N LEU A 194 -5.01 -0.01 7.39
CA LEU A 194 -4.66 -1.42 7.15
C LEU A 194 -5.80 -2.17 6.48
N ARG A 195 -5.47 -3.13 5.61
CA ARG A 195 -6.44 -4.02 4.95
C ARG A 195 -6.28 -5.46 5.39
N ARG A 196 -7.40 -6.16 5.52
CA ARG A 196 -7.41 -7.61 5.77
C ARG A 196 -7.26 -8.36 4.47
N LEU A 197 -6.39 -9.36 4.46
CA LEU A 197 -6.42 -10.42 3.45
C LEU A 197 -7.53 -11.40 3.85
N THR A 198 -8.52 -11.58 2.97
CA THR A 198 -9.67 -12.45 3.21
C THR A 198 -9.69 -13.60 2.21
N GLN A 199 -10.32 -14.71 2.59
CA GLN A 199 -10.39 -15.93 1.75
C GLN A 199 -9.02 -16.51 1.38
N VAL A 200 -8.04 -16.37 2.27
CA VAL A 200 -6.72 -17.00 2.13
C VAL A 200 -6.85 -18.49 2.46
N ALA A 201 -6.29 -19.34 1.61
CA ALA A 201 -6.27 -20.78 1.83
C ALA A 201 -5.26 -21.16 2.94
N SER A 202 -5.42 -22.35 3.52
CA SER A 202 -4.47 -22.86 4.51
C SER A 202 -3.06 -23.00 3.93
N ALA A 203 -2.06 -22.52 4.68
CA ALA A 203 -0.65 -22.64 4.34
C ALA A 203 -0.20 -24.12 4.30
N ILE A 204 0.63 -24.47 3.32
CA ILE A 204 1.23 -25.80 3.16
C ILE A 204 2.77 -25.71 3.11
N ALA A 205 3.31 -24.72 2.39
CA ALA A 205 4.74 -24.48 2.28
C ALA A 205 5.25 -23.49 3.34
N GLN A 206 6.56 -23.49 3.57
CA GLN A 206 7.20 -22.56 4.53
C GLN A 206 7.04 -21.08 4.17
N THR A 207 6.81 -20.78 2.89
CA THR A 207 6.69 -19.40 2.38
C THR A 207 5.24 -18.93 2.30
N ASP A 208 4.28 -19.74 2.73
CA ASP A 208 2.87 -19.40 2.66
C ASP A 208 2.44 -18.51 3.83
N VAL A 209 1.43 -17.69 3.60
CA VAL A 209 0.81 -16.87 4.64
C VAL A 209 -0.07 -17.74 5.52
N VAL A 210 0.16 -17.71 6.83
CA VAL A 210 -0.63 -18.46 7.82
C VAL A 210 -1.97 -17.78 8.09
N ILE A 211 -3.05 -18.55 8.11
CA ILE A 211 -4.39 -18.05 8.44
C ILE A 211 -4.73 -18.23 9.92
N LYS A 212 -5.71 -17.46 10.39
CA LYS A 212 -6.14 -17.44 11.79
C LYS A 212 -6.41 -18.84 12.38
N SER A 213 -7.12 -19.71 11.64
CA SER A 213 -7.46 -21.06 12.13
C SER A 213 -6.23 -21.95 12.34
N GLN A 214 -5.17 -21.79 11.53
CA GLN A 214 -3.93 -22.54 11.69
C GLN A 214 -3.14 -22.06 12.91
N MET A 215 -3.11 -20.74 13.15
CA MET A 215 -2.49 -20.14 14.34
C MET A 215 -3.22 -20.54 15.63
N GLU A 216 -4.55 -20.57 15.61
CA GLU A 216 -5.34 -21.04 16.75
C GLU A 216 -5.13 -22.53 17.01
N ALA A 217 -5.04 -23.36 15.97
CA ALA A 217 -4.75 -24.79 16.11
C ALA A 217 -3.36 -25.05 16.72
N SER A 218 -2.33 -24.32 16.28
CA SER A 218 -0.98 -24.46 16.86
C SER A 218 -0.94 -24.03 18.33
N LEU A 219 -1.59 -22.92 18.67
CA LEU A 219 -1.65 -22.43 20.05
C LEU A 219 -2.33 -23.43 20.99
N ILE A 220 -3.41 -24.08 20.53
CA ILE A 220 -4.09 -25.13 21.30
C ILE A 220 -3.17 -26.32 21.54
N SER A 221 -2.40 -26.75 20.52
CA SER A 221 -1.47 -27.88 20.68
C SER A 221 -0.34 -27.58 21.67
N GLU A 222 0.19 -26.35 21.68
CA GLU A 222 1.23 -25.94 22.64
C GLU A 222 0.69 -25.83 24.08
N GLN A 223 -0.55 -25.35 24.25
CA GLN A 223 -1.20 -25.29 25.56
C GLN A 223 -1.48 -26.69 26.13
N LEU A 224 -1.87 -27.64 25.28
CA LEU A 224 -2.06 -29.03 25.69
C LEU A 224 -0.74 -29.68 26.10
N ALA A 225 0.32 -29.53 25.31
CA ALA A 225 1.64 -30.04 25.67
C ALA A 225 2.14 -29.45 27.01
N SER A 226 1.92 -28.15 27.23
CA SER A 226 2.26 -27.50 28.50
C SER A 226 1.43 -28.05 29.68
N ALA A 227 0.17 -28.39 29.44
CA ALA A 227 -0.69 -28.99 30.47
C ALA A 227 -0.23 -30.41 30.83
N ASP A 228 0.13 -31.22 29.83
CA ASP A 228 0.67 -32.58 30.02
C ASP A 228 2.00 -32.55 30.81
N ASP A 229 2.87 -31.57 30.53
CA ASP A 229 4.13 -31.38 31.28
C ASP A 229 3.88 -31.01 32.75
N ILE A 230 2.90 -30.13 33.03
CA ILE A 230 2.52 -29.77 34.41
C ILE A 230 1.97 -30.99 35.15
N GLU A 231 1.16 -31.83 34.49
CA GLU A 231 0.64 -33.06 35.07
C GLU A 231 1.78 -34.01 35.44
N ALA A 232 2.76 -34.19 34.55
CA ALA A 232 3.95 -35.01 34.83
C ALA A 232 4.79 -34.48 36.00
N MET A 233 4.95 -33.16 36.14
CA MET A 233 5.65 -32.55 37.27
C MET A 233 4.90 -32.76 38.60
N LEU A 234 3.56 -32.71 38.57
CA LEU A 234 2.74 -32.97 39.77
C LEU A 234 2.88 -34.42 40.24
N ASP A 235 2.85 -35.38 39.32
CA ASP A 235 3.04 -36.80 39.63
C ASP A 235 4.42 -37.09 40.26
N ASP A 236 5.47 -36.43 39.77
CA ASP A 236 6.80 -36.55 40.35
C ASP A 236 6.88 -35.96 41.76
N ILE A 237 6.29 -34.78 41.98
CA ILE A 237 6.19 -34.17 43.32
C ILE A 237 5.43 -35.09 44.27
N GLU A 238 4.31 -35.69 43.83
CA GLU A 238 3.55 -36.64 44.65
C GLU A 238 4.38 -37.87 45.02
N SER A 239 5.12 -38.45 44.07
CA SER A 239 6.03 -39.57 44.32
C SER A 239 7.14 -39.22 45.32
N GLN A 240 7.75 -38.04 45.16
CA GLN A 240 8.76 -37.54 46.09
C GLN A 240 8.17 -37.36 47.49
N ILE A 241 6.96 -36.79 47.61
CA ILE A 241 6.27 -36.66 48.91
C ILE A 241 6.04 -38.03 49.55
N ILE A 242 5.58 -39.04 48.81
CA ILE A 242 5.41 -40.41 49.34
C ILE A 242 6.74 -40.98 49.83
N ALA A 243 7.83 -40.77 49.09
CA ALA A 243 9.16 -41.22 49.50
C ALA A 243 9.65 -40.49 50.78
N LEU A 244 9.40 -39.18 50.88
CA LEU A 244 9.71 -38.42 52.09
C LEU A 244 8.85 -38.88 53.28
N GLU A 245 7.55 -39.13 53.09
CA GLU A 245 6.67 -39.65 54.14
C GLU A 245 7.15 -41.02 54.64
N LEU A 246 7.57 -41.91 53.74
CA LEU A 246 8.17 -43.19 54.11
C LEU A 246 9.50 -43.05 54.85
N GLN A 247 10.33 -42.05 54.54
CA GLN A 247 11.55 -41.80 55.32
C GLN A 247 11.24 -41.22 56.70
N VAL A 248 10.26 -40.33 56.81
CA VAL A 248 9.88 -39.67 58.07
C VAL A 248 9.12 -40.61 58.99
N PHE A 249 8.28 -41.50 58.45
CA PHE A 249 7.40 -42.39 59.23
C PHE A 249 7.74 -43.88 59.14
N GLY A 250 8.64 -44.31 58.23
CA GLY A 250 8.95 -45.72 57.94
C GLY A 250 10.18 -46.30 58.64
N ALA A 251 10.72 -45.66 59.67
CA ALA A 251 11.74 -46.28 60.52
C ALA A 251 11.11 -46.86 61.81
N PRO A 252 10.75 -48.16 61.87
CA PRO A 252 10.66 -48.85 63.15
C PRO A 252 12.09 -49.16 63.59
N ASN A 253 12.77 -48.18 64.18
CA ASN A 253 13.95 -48.51 64.98
C ASN A 253 13.44 -49.27 66.20
N GLY A 254 13.66 -50.59 66.19
CA GLY A 254 13.56 -51.45 67.36
C GLY A 254 14.44 -50.86 68.46
N GLY A 255 13.80 -50.15 69.38
CA GLY A 255 14.47 -49.43 70.45
C GLY A 255 13.44 -48.97 71.46
N ASN A 256 13.21 -49.84 72.44
CA ASN A 256 12.38 -49.63 73.62
C ASN A 256 12.53 -48.20 74.20
N GLY A 257 11.47 -47.37 74.17
CA GLY A 257 11.49 -46.05 74.79
C GLY A 257 10.26 -45.21 74.42
N GLY A 258 9.35 -45.02 75.38
CA GLY A 258 8.07 -44.36 75.17
C GLY A 258 8.14 -42.86 74.86
N GLY A 259 7.05 -42.35 74.29
CA GLY A 259 6.81 -40.92 74.10
C GLY A 259 5.64 -40.68 73.15
N GLY A 260 4.45 -40.44 73.69
CA GLY A 260 3.26 -40.13 72.90
C GLY A 260 3.32 -38.74 72.29
N ALA A 261 3.26 -38.66 70.97
CA ALA A 261 2.90 -37.44 70.23
C ALA A 261 2.55 -37.81 68.78
N GLY A 262 1.29 -38.14 68.50
CA GLY A 262 0.88 -38.47 67.13
C GLY A 262 -0.62 -38.44 66.84
N HIS A 263 -1.45 -38.02 67.80
CA HIS A 263 -2.91 -38.11 67.66
C HIS A 263 -3.58 -36.85 67.05
N TRP A 264 -2.82 -35.79 66.76
CA TRP A 264 -3.41 -34.50 66.33
C TRP A 264 -3.43 -34.29 64.80
N LEU A 265 -2.66 -35.04 64.02
CA LEU A 265 -2.62 -34.89 62.55
C LEU A 265 -3.58 -35.82 61.80
N LEU A 266 -4.01 -36.93 62.42
CA LEU A 266 -4.96 -37.89 61.82
C LEU A 266 -6.37 -37.32 61.65
N PHE A 267 -6.77 -36.32 62.44
CA PHE A 267 -8.08 -35.68 62.31
C PHE A 267 -8.15 -34.59 61.24
N GLY A 268 -7.01 -34.07 60.75
CA GLY A 268 -6.99 -33.05 59.70
C GLY A 268 -7.19 -33.62 58.29
N LEU A 269 -6.64 -34.81 58.01
CA LEU A 269 -6.59 -35.40 56.67
C LEU A 269 -7.88 -36.14 56.25
N LEU A 270 -8.69 -36.60 57.21
CA LEU A 270 -10.03 -37.13 56.93
C LEU A 270 -10.97 -36.07 56.34
N SER A 271 -10.73 -34.78 56.64
CA SER A 271 -11.49 -33.65 56.08
C SER A 271 -11.23 -33.46 54.58
N LEU A 272 -10.00 -33.70 54.10
CA LEU A 272 -9.60 -33.45 52.71
C LEU A 272 -10.01 -34.61 51.77
N LEU A 273 -9.97 -35.84 52.26
CA LEU A 273 -10.50 -37.01 51.53
C LEU A 273 -12.02 -36.95 51.38
N TRP A 274 -12.74 -36.33 52.33
CA TRP A 274 -14.19 -36.15 52.24
C TRP A 274 -14.59 -35.14 51.16
N LEU A 275 -13.76 -34.11 50.91
CA LEU A 275 -13.99 -33.11 49.85
C LEU A 275 -13.79 -33.65 48.42
N ARG A 276 -13.00 -34.72 48.21
CA ARG A 276 -12.82 -35.35 46.88
C ARG A 276 -14.02 -36.22 46.45
N SER A 277 -14.82 -36.72 47.38
CA SER A 277 -15.99 -37.56 47.06
C SER A 277 -17.18 -36.80 46.46
N ARG A 278 -17.15 -35.46 46.44
CA ARG A 278 -18.24 -34.59 45.99
C ARG A 278 -18.05 -33.94 44.61
N ARG A 279 -16.95 -34.23 43.91
CA ARG A 279 -16.70 -33.77 42.53
C ARG A 279 -16.35 -34.94 41.61
N ARG A 280 -17.34 -35.79 41.35
CA ARG A 280 -17.54 -36.47 40.07
C ARG A 280 -18.85 -35.98 39.50
#